data_AF-A0A9D4DHK0-F1
#
_entry.id   AF-A0A9D4DHK0-F1
#
_cell.length_a   1.000
_cell.length_b   1.000
_cell.length_c   1.000
_cell.angle_alpha   90.00
_cell.angle_beta   90.00
_cell.angle_gamma   90.00
#
_symmetry.space_group_name_H-M   'P 1'
#
loop_
_entity.id
_entity.type
_entity.pdbx_description
1 polymer ?
#
loop_
_entity_poly.entity_id
_entity_poly.type
_entity_poly.pdbx_seq_one_letter_code
_entity_poly.pdbx_strand_id
1 'polypeptide(L)'
;MLTDEKRQLQLCDVADLPIGYVPRSLAPNFREIMDKGGKVSAIVTGDPVPSYPPWPLQNEPGGGLVLPCDYVISTPCKDDHKIITDTLNHIPEGSAMELLMC
;
A
#
# COMPACT_ATOMS: atom_id res chain seq x y z
N MET A 1 -6.36 -8.04 20.78
CA MET A 1 -7.45 -8.08 19.77
C MET A 1 -6.89 -8.79 18.55
N LEU A 2 -7.59 -9.79 18.00
CA LEU A 2 -7.15 -10.43 16.76
C LEU A 2 -7.30 -9.41 15.63
N THR A 3 -6.25 -9.25 14.83
CA THR A 3 -6.30 -8.40 13.64
C THR A 3 -6.46 -9.28 12.40
N ASP A 4 -5.78 -10.43 12.34
CA ASP A 4 -5.92 -11.41 11.26
C ASP A 4 -6.78 -12.59 11.75
N GLU A 5 -8.09 -12.52 11.55
CA GLU A 5 -9.02 -13.58 11.93
C GLU A 5 -8.76 -14.88 11.15
N LYS A 6 -8.37 -14.77 9.88
CA LYS A 6 -8.10 -15.93 9.02
C LYS A 6 -6.93 -16.76 9.54
N ARG A 7 -5.88 -16.09 10.02
CA ARG A 7 -4.69 -16.76 10.57
C ARG A 7 -4.72 -16.95 12.07
N GLN A 8 -5.75 -16.40 12.75
CA GLN A 8 -5.83 -16.33 14.21
C GLN A 8 -4.58 -15.65 14.81
N LEU A 9 -4.15 -14.55 14.18
CA LEU A 9 -2.95 -13.80 14.56
C LEU A 9 -3.28 -12.35 14.95
N GLN A 10 -2.40 -11.79 15.77
CA GLN A 10 -2.34 -10.36 16.04
C GLN A 10 -1.14 -9.77 15.30
N LEU A 11 -1.39 -8.70 14.55
CA LEU A 11 -0.36 -7.91 13.92
C LEU A 11 0.32 -7.09 15.01
N CYS A 12 1.64 -7.24 15.10
CA CYS A 12 2.48 -6.43 15.96
C CYS A 12 3.56 -5.81 15.07
N ASP A 13 3.76 -4.50 15.19
CA ASP A 13 4.89 -3.86 14.55
C ASP A 13 6.18 -4.30 15.25
N VAL A 14 7.14 -4.77 14.47
CA VAL A 14 8.49 -5.11 14.93
C VAL A 14 9.42 -4.36 14.00
N ALA A 15 10.25 -3.49 14.59
CA ALA A 15 11.21 -2.68 13.85
C ALA A 15 12.01 -3.55 12.86
N ASP A 16 12.19 -3.03 11.65
CA ASP A 16 12.95 -3.63 10.56
C ASP A 16 12.40 -4.94 9.98
N LEU A 17 11.19 -5.37 10.35
CA LEU A 17 10.51 -6.51 9.72
C LEU A 17 9.43 -6.08 8.72
N PRO A 18 9.28 -6.81 7.61
CA PRO A 18 8.22 -6.53 6.64
C PRO A 18 6.85 -6.86 7.24
N ILE A 19 5.96 -5.88 7.24
CA ILE A 19 4.59 -5.99 7.76
C ILE A 19 3.53 -6.25 6.67
N GLY A 20 3.93 -6.30 5.39
CA GLY A 20 3.01 -6.54 4.28
C GLY A 20 3.60 -6.23 2.90
N TYR A 21 2.71 -6.15 1.90
CA TYR A 21 3.04 -5.79 0.52
C TYR A 21 2.19 -4.60 0.07
N VAL A 22 2.76 -3.75 -0.78
CA VAL A 22 2.00 -2.72 -1.50
C VAL A 22 1.09 -3.38 -2.56
N PRO A 23 0.03 -2.68 -3.02
CA PRO A 23 -0.79 -3.18 -4.13
C PRO A 23 0.06 -3.56 -5.35
N ARG A 24 -0.22 -4.74 -5.93
CA ARG A 24 0.62 -5.33 -6.99
C ARG A 24 0.82 -4.40 -8.18
N SER A 25 -0.19 -3.62 -8.53
CA SER A 25 -0.15 -2.68 -9.66
C SER A 25 0.78 -1.48 -9.43
N LEU A 26 1.03 -1.10 -8.17
CA LEU A 26 1.93 0.00 -7.83
C LEU A 26 3.39 -0.46 -7.64
N ALA A 27 3.60 -1.74 -7.35
CA ALA A 27 4.93 -2.28 -7.09
C ALA A 27 5.95 -2.00 -8.22
N PRO A 28 5.63 -2.13 -9.52
CA PRO A 28 6.56 -1.78 -10.60
C PRO A 28 6.94 -0.29 -10.58
N ASN A 29 5.96 0.60 -10.39
CA ASN A 29 6.19 2.05 -10.40
C ASN A 29 7.04 2.48 -9.21
N PHE A 30 6.74 1.98 -8.02
CA PHE A 30 7.54 2.27 -6.82
C PHE A 30 8.96 1.74 -6.97
N ARG A 31 9.11 0.56 -7.57
CA ARG A 31 10.44 -0.01 -7.85
C ARG A 31 11.23 0.89 -8.80
N GLU A 32 10.62 1.33 -9.89
CA GLU A 32 11.25 2.22 -10.86
C GLU A 32 11.68 3.55 -10.24
N ILE A 33 10.85 4.15 -9.39
CA ILE A 33 11.19 5.39 -8.67
C ILE A 33 12.40 5.19 -7.76
N MET A 34 12.42 4.10 -6.99
CA MET A 34 13.54 3.77 -6.12
C MET A 34 14.83 3.51 -6.92
N ASP A 35 14.73 2.83 -8.07
CA ASP A 35 15.87 2.56 -8.95
C ASP A 35 16.42 3.85 -9.59
N LYS A 36 15.58 4.88 -9.80
CA LYS A 36 15.98 6.24 -10.23
C LYS A 36 16.55 7.11 -9.10
N GLY A 37 16.65 6.60 -7.87
CA GLY A 37 17.13 7.34 -6.69
C GLY A 37 16.06 8.15 -5.97
N GLY A 38 14.78 7.94 -6.28
CA GLY A 38 13.67 8.44 -5.48
C GLY A 38 13.46 7.65 -4.19
N LYS A 39 12.53 8.10 -3.37
CA LYS A 39 12.14 7.49 -2.10
C LYS A 39 10.63 7.30 -2.04
N VAL A 40 10.21 6.11 -1.62
CA VAL A 40 8.81 5.78 -1.32
C VAL A 40 8.73 5.40 0.14
N SER A 41 7.81 6.02 0.87
CA SER A 41 7.49 5.71 2.27
C SER A 41 5.99 5.66 2.47
N ALA A 42 5.53 4.94 3.49
CA ALA A 42 4.13 4.89 3.88
C ALA A 42 4.00 5.29 5.35
N ILE A 43 3.02 6.12 5.66
CA ILE A 43 2.67 6.53 7.03
C ILE A 43 1.35 5.86 7.36
N VAL A 44 1.33 4.98 8.37
CA VAL A 44 0.10 4.33 8.81
C VAL A 44 -0.82 5.37 9.44
N THR A 45 -2.07 5.44 8.97
CA THR A 45 -3.04 6.46 9.37
C THR A 45 -4.17 5.93 10.25
N GLY A 46 -4.26 4.62 10.42
CA GLY A 46 -5.30 3.99 11.24
C GLY A 46 -4.96 2.57 11.68
N ASP A 47 -5.90 1.98 12.41
CA ASP A 47 -5.78 0.59 12.86
C ASP A 47 -5.83 -0.39 11.69
N PRO A 48 -5.18 -1.56 11.79
CA PRO A 48 -5.35 -2.64 10.83
C PRO A 48 -6.82 -3.05 10.73
N VAL A 49 -7.34 -3.12 9.51
CA VAL A 49 -8.72 -3.52 9.22
C VAL A 49 -8.76 -4.77 8.35
N PRO A 50 -9.82 -5.59 8.44
CA PRO A 50 -10.07 -6.64 7.45
C PRO A 50 -10.06 -6.09 6.03
N SER A 51 -9.54 -6.83 5.06
CA SER A 51 -9.59 -6.41 3.66
C SER A 51 -11.04 -6.31 3.17
N TYR A 52 -11.30 -5.23 2.43
CA TYR A 52 -12.60 -4.85 1.89
C TYR A 52 -12.47 -4.55 0.39
N PRO A 53 -13.55 -4.56 -0.40
CA PRO A 53 -13.49 -4.19 -1.82
C PRO A 53 -12.79 -2.84 -1.99
N PRO A 54 -11.81 -2.74 -2.89
CA PRO A 54 -11.56 -3.63 -4.02
C PRO A 54 -10.62 -4.80 -3.77
N TRP A 55 -10.02 -4.91 -2.59
CA TRP A 55 -9.25 -6.09 -2.22
C TRP A 55 -10.17 -7.30 -2.01
N PRO A 56 -9.69 -8.54 -2.23
CA PRO A 56 -10.45 -9.73 -1.87
C PRO A 56 -10.83 -9.69 -0.39
N LEU A 57 -11.97 -10.26 -0.02
CA LEU A 57 -12.40 -10.30 1.38
C LEU A 57 -11.37 -11.03 2.24
N GLN A 58 -11.25 -10.70 3.53
CA GLN A 58 -10.21 -11.25 4.42
C GLN A 58 -10.04 -12.78 4.30
N ASN A 59 -11.15 -13.51 4.20
CA ASN A 59 -11.17 -14.97 4.14
C ASN A 59 -10.93 -15.56 2.75
N GLU A 60 -10.83 -14.75 1.70
CA GLU A 60 -10.60 -15.18 0.32
C GLU A 60 -9.09 -15.28 0.00
N PRO A 61 -8.70 -16.05 -1.03
CA PRO A 61 -7.34 -16.03 -1.55
C PRO A 61 -6.91 -14.61 -1.96
N GLY A 62 -5.77 -14.14 -1.46
CA GLY A 62 -5.28 -12.77 -1.69
C GLY A 62 -5.85 -11.71 -0.74
N GLY A 63 -6.90 -12.03 0.03
CA GLY A 63 -7.40 -11.21 1.12
C GLY A 63 -6.66 -11.46 2.43
N GLY A 64 -6.80 -10.50 3.35
CA GLY A 64 -6.13 -10.53 4.64
C GLY A 64 -6.41 -9.26 5.44
N LEU A 65 -5.35 -8.63 5.92
CA LEU A 65 -5.38 -7.34 6.61
C LEU A 65 -4.97 -6.21 5.66
N VAL A 66 -5.64 -5.08 5.78
CA VAL A 66 -5.25 -3.81 5.15
C VAL A 66 -4.77 -2.88 6.25
N LEU A 67 -3.63 -2.25 5.99
CA LEU A 67 -3.11 -1.15 6.80
C LEU A 67 -3.43 0.16 6.07
N PRO A 68 -4.38 0.97 6.57
CA PRO A 68 -4.60 2.31 6.04
C PRO A 68 -3.31 3.11 6.16
N CYS A 69 -2.85 3.68 5.04
CA CYS A 69 -1.63 4.46 5.02
C CYS A 69 -1.62 5.50 3.91
N ASP A 70 -0.89 6.59 4.18
CA ASP A 70 -0.58 7.63 3.20
C ASP A 70 0.79 7.32 2.59
N TYR A 71 0.84 7.20 1.27
CA TYR A 71 2.11 7.07 0.57
C TYR A 71 2.73 8.46 0.36
N VAL A 72 3.97 8.61 0.82
CA VAL A 72 4.82 9.77 0.57
C VAL A 72 5.90 9.38 -0.42
N ILE A 73 5.85 10.00 -1.59
CA ILE A 73 6.74 9.70 -2.71
C ILE A 73 7.56 10.94 -3.03
N SER A 74 8.87 10.78 -3.05
CA SER A 74 9.83 11.80 -3.48
C SER A 74 10.58 11.26 -4.69
N THR A 75 10.52 11.95 -5.82
CA THR A 75 11.18 11.54 -7.05
C THR A 75 11.91 12.72 -7.69
N PRO A 76 13.09 12.49 -8.30
CA PRO A 76 13.75 13.52 -9.11
C PRO A 76 13.04 13.77 -10.45
N CYS A 77 12.12 12.90 -10.88
CA CYS A 77 11.44 12.99 -12.16
C CYS A 77 9.96 13.39 -12.00
N LYS A 78 9.59 14.54 -12.56
CA LYS A 78 8.21 15.05 -12.49
C LYS A 78 7.20 14.16 -13.22
N ASP A 79 7.64 13.38 -14.22
CA ASP A 79 6.74 12.52 -15.00
C ASP A 79 6.28 11.29 -14.20
N ASP A 80 7.06 10.84 -13.21
CA ASP A 80 6.68 9.72 -12.34
C ASP A 80 5.39 10.02 -11.55
N HIS A 81 5.16 11.29 -11.19
CA HIS A 81 3.92 11.72 -10.51
C HIS A 81 2.68 11.43 -11.36
N LYS A 82 2.78 11.73 -12.66
CA LYS A 82 1.70 11.47 -13.61
C LYS A 82 1.49 9.97 -13.78
N ILE A 83 2.56 9.20 -13.94
CA ILE A 83 2.49 7.74 -14.11
C ILE A 83 1.81 7.07 -12.91
N ILE A 84 2.16 7.46 -11.68
CA ILE A 84 1.53 6.90 -10.47
C ILE A 84 0.07 7.31 -10.39
N THR A 85 -0.24 8.59 -10.61
CA THR A 85 -1.63 9.10 -10.57
C THR A 85 -2.49 8.38 -11.62
N ASP A 86 -1.98 8.24 -12.84
CA ASP A 86 -2.64 7.50 -13.90
C ASP A 86 -2.83 6.03 -13.49
N THR A 87 -1.82 5.39 -12.90
CA THR A 87 -1.94 4.00 -12.41
C THR A 87 -3.03 3.85 -11.34
N LEU A 88 -3.08 4.77 -10.37
CA LEU A 88 -4.12 4.78 -9.33
C LEU A 88 -5.52 4.93 -9.93
N ASN A 89 -5.69 5.82 -10.89
CA ASN A 89 -6.99 6.03 -11.55
C ASN A 89 -7.47 4.81 -12.34
N HIS A 90 -6.57 3.90 -12.72
CA HIS A 90 -6.89 2.71 -13.52
C HIS A 90 -6.96 1.42 -12.71
N ILE A 91 -6.69 1.46 -11.41
CA ILE A 91 -6.81 0.29 -10.53
C ILE A 91 -7.96 0.49 -9.55
N PRO A 92 -8.76 -0.55 -9.27
CA PRO A 92 -9.83 -0.47 -8.29
C PRO A 92 -9.34 0.09 -6.94
N GLU A 93 -8.17 -0.35 -6.47
CA GLU A 93 -7.51 0.03 -5.22
C GLU A 93 -7.28 1.54 -5.10
N GLY A 94 -7.10 2.26 -6.21
CA GLY A 94 -6.77 3.68 -6.20
C GLY A 94 -7.89 4.55 -5.63
N SER A 95 -9.14 4.08 -5.68
CA SER A 95 -10.29 4.77 -5.06
C SER A 95 -10.23 4.79 -3.52
N ALA A 96 -9.47 3.88 -2.92
CA ALA A 96 -9.30 3.75 -1.48
C ALA A 96 -7.93 4.26 -0.99
N MET A 97 -7.13 4.84 -1.89
CA MET A 97 -5.79 5.33 -1.59
C MET A 97 -5.73 6.85 -1.75
N GLU A 98 -5.20 7.53 -0.74
CA GLU A 98 -4.83 8.94 -0.84
C GLU A 98 -3.32 9.05 -1.07
N LEU A 99 -2.92 9.86 -2.05
CA LEU A 99 -1.52 10.03 -2.40
C LEU A 99 -1.10 11.48 -2.19
N LEU A 100 -0.13 11.67 -1.29
CA LEU A 100 0.46 12.97 -0.98
C LEU A 100 1.80 13.10 -1.71
N MET A 101 1.86 14.03 -2.67
CA MET A 101 3.08 14.34 -3.44
C MET A 101 3.77 15.56 -2.84
N CYS A 102 5.09 15.48 -2.64
CA CYS A 102 5.93 16.56 -2.13
C CYS A 102 6.99 16.98 -3.15
#